data_AF-A0AA90ZRU0-F1
#
_entry.id   AF-A0AA90ZRU0-F1
#
_cell.length_a   1.000
_cell.length_b   1.000
_cell.length_c   1.000
_cell.angle_alpha   90.00
_cell.angle_beta   90.00
_cell.angle_gamma   90.00
#
_symmetry.space_group_name_H-M   'P 1'
#
loop_
_entity.id
_entity.type
_entity.pdbx_description
1 polymer ?
#
loop_
_entity_poly.entity_id
_entity_poly.type
_entity_poly.pdbx_seq_one_letter_code
_entity_poly.pdbx_strand_id
1 'polypeptide(L)'
;MGRYINPFTDWGFKRLFGQEFSKDLLINFLNDLFEGEFQIKDVTFKDKEQLGDTNDLRGCIFDIYCVTDDDKHFIVEMQNRWVPFFVNRSIYYASKAFVAQRKKFDEAGVRTAILYQFVPVYVVCIMNFMPKEHEVTKFRTDVALREKSSDSMFSDKLRFIYLSLPFFDKSEEECETGFEKWIYVLKYMEVLERLPFTAQKKIFDHLAKLADVRCLSSEEQEKYDESIKAADDYYSGLYGSYVEGEEKGIAKGRAEGELSKGLTVARNLLAMGMSWSQIMQITGLTEEELKPLH
;
A
#
# COMPACT_ATOMS: atom_id res chain seq x y z
N MET A 1 -16.55 -17.99 7.48
CA MET A 1 -15.79 -16.79 7.87
C MET A 1 -14.54 -17.26 8.59
N GLY A 2 -13.39 -16.63 8.34
CA GLY A 2 -12.15 -16.93 9.06
C GLY A 2 -12.30 -16.74 10.56
N ARG A 3 -11.49 -17.43 11.37
CA ARG A 3 -11.54 -17.31 12.83
C ARG A 3 -11.02 -15.95 13.30
N TYR A 4 -10.08 -15.37 12.57
CA TYR A 4 -9.46 -14.10 12.91
C TYR A 4 -9.89 -13.00 11.94
N ILE A 5 -9.92 -11.76 12.45
CA ILE A 5 -10.25 -10.58 11.65
C ILE A 5 -9.26 -10.39 10.49
N ASN A 6 -9.76 -9.90 9.36
CA ASN A 6 -8.92 -9.55 8.21
C ASN A 6 -8.23 -8.19 8.48
N PRO A 7 -6.89 -8.15 8.60
CA PRO A 7 -6.15 -6.93 8.92
C PRO A 7 -6.14 -5.91 7.77
N PHE A 8 -6.56 -6.27 6.55
CA PHE A 8 -6.59 -5.36 5.39
C PHE A 8 -7.95 -4.70 5.16
N THR A 9 -8.89 -4.91 6.07
CA THR A 9 -10.12 -4.11 6.16
C THR A 9 -9.86 -2.85 6.98
N ASP A 10 -10.64 -1.78 6.77
CA ASP A 10 -10.47 -0.53 7.55
C ASP A 10 -10.68 -0.77 9.04
N TRP A 11 -11.78 -1.45 9.37
CA TRP A 11 -12.11 -1.81 10.74
C TRP A 11 -11.08 -2.76 11.35
N GLY A 12 -10.68 -3.81 10.63
CA GLY A 12 -9.71 -4.79 11.13
C GLY A 12 -8.35 -4.18 11.41
N PHE A 13 -7.85 -3.32 10.52
CA PHE A 13 -6.59 -2.61 10.74
C PHE A 13 -6.69 -1.64 11.93
N LYS A 14 -7.78 -0.87 12.03
CA LYS A 14 -8.06 0.02 13.17
C LYS A 14 -8.12 -0.75 14.49
N ARG A 15 -8.76 -1.93 14.50
CA ARG A 15 -8.87 -2.77 15.69
C ARG A 15 -7.50 -3.22 16.21
N LEU A 16 -6.59 -3.57 15.29
CA LEU A 16 -5.25 -4.07 15.61
C LEU A 16 -4.24 -2.98 15.93
N PHE A 17 -4.30 -1.85 15.23
CA PHE A 17 -3.24 -0.84 15.25
C PHE A 17 -3.70 0.59 15.49
N GLY A 18 -5.01 0.86 15.56
CA GLY A 18 -5.58 2.21 15.63
C GLY A 18 -6.30 2.54 16.93
N GLN A 19 -6.21 1.70 17.98
CA GLN A 19 -6.97 1.88 19.21
C GLN A 19 -6.09 1.79 20.47
N GLU A 20 -6.49 2.50 21.52
CA GLU A 20 -5.69 2.61 22.75
C GLU A 20 -5.45 1.25 23.43
N PHE A 21 -6.44 0.35 23.38
CA PHE A 21 -6.28 -0.98 23.99
C PHE A 21 -5.39 -1.93 23.17
N SER A 22 -5.08 -1.61 21.91
CA SER A 22 -4.24 -2.41 21.01
C SER A 22 -2.89 -1.73 20.71
N LYS A 23 -2.60 -0.69 21.48
CA LYS A 23 -1.40 0.14 21.38
C LYS A 23 -0.10 -0.66 21.54
N ASP A 24 -0.09 -1.67 22.39
CA ASP A 24 1.05 -2.55 22.60
C ASP A 24 1.37 -3.40 21.37
N LEU A 25 0.34 -3.84 20.62
CA LEU A 25 0.50 -4.53 19.33
C LEU A 25 1.21 -3.63 18.31
N LEU A 26 0.76 -2.38 18.19
CA LEU A 26 1.37 -1.40 17.30
C LEU A 26 2.82 -1.10 17.68
N ILE A 27 3.09 -0.83 18.97
CA ILE A 27 4.45 -0.58 19.45
C ILE A 27 5.35 -1.79 19.17
N ASN A 28 4.88 -3.01 19.42
CA ASN A 28 5.66 -4.20 19.16
C ASN A 28 5.96 -4.39 17.66
N PHE A 29 4.96 -4.20 16.80
CA PHE A 29 5.14 -4.27 15.36
C PHE A 29 6.16 -3.23 14.86
N LEU A 30 6.02 -1.97 15.29
CA LEU A 30 6.93 -0.90 14.86
C LEU A 30 8.36 -1.09 15.41
N ASN A 31 8.52 -1.57 16.65
CA ASN A 31 9.84 -1.89 17.19
C ASN A 31 10.53 -3.04 16.45
N ASP A 32 9.77 -4.05 16.03
CA ASP A 32 10.31 -5.12 15.19
C ASP A 32 10.62 -4.59 13.77
N LEU A 33 9.81 -3.66 13.21
CA LEU A 33 10.06 -3.03 11.91
C LEU A 33 11.34 -2.17 11.87
N PHE A 34 11.58 -1.41 12.94
CA PHE A 34 12.71 -0.49 13.14
C PHE A 34 13.83 -1.10 13.99
N GLU A 35 13.91 -2.43 14.05
CA GLU A 35 14.92 -3.13 14.82
C GLU A 35 16.34 -2.64 14.47
N GLY A 36 17.12 -2.30 15.50
CA GLY A 36 18.47 -1.77 15.36
C GLY A 36 18.56 -0.24 15.16
N GLU A 37 17.44 0.48 15.06
CA GLU A 37 17.44 1.94 14.86
C GLU A 37 17.08 2.71 16.13
N PHE A 38 15.95 2.39 16.75
CA PHE A 38 15.45 3.00 17.99
C PHE A 38 14.42 2.09 18.66
N GLN A 39 14.02 2.42 19.88
CA GLN A 39 12.94 1.73 20.60
C GLN A 39 11.83 2.71 20.94
N ILE A 40 10.64 2.45 20.44
CA ILE A 40 9.41 3.18 20.74
C ILE A 40 8.92 2.74 22.11
N LYS A 41 8.78 3.71 23.02
CA LYS A 41 8.19 3.49 24.35
C LYS A 41 6.70 3.77 24.38
N ASP A 42 6.23 4.72 23.57
CA ASP A 42 4.85 5.18 23.60
C ASP A 42 4.40 5.70 22.23
N VAL A 43 3.09 5.63 21.98
CA VAL A 43 2.46 6.19 20.78
C VAL A 43 1.19 6.95 21.11
N THR A 44 0.85 7.96 20.34
CA THR A 44 -0.42 8.70 20.46
C THR A 44 -1.07 8.85 19.10
N PHE A 45 -2.35 8.54 19.01
CA PHE A 45 -3.13 8.70 17.79
C PHE A 45 -3.59 10.16 17.66
N LYS A 46 -3.31 10.80 16.51
CA LYS A 46 -3.61 12.22 16.29
C LYS A 46 -5.11 12.55 16.34
N ASP A 47 -5.93 11.66 15.80
CA ASP A 47 -7.38 11.77 15.84
C ASP A 47 -7.93 10.60 16.67
N LYS A 48 -8.70 10.93 17.72
CA LYS A 48 -9.58 9.97 18.39
C LYS A 48 -10.73 9.65 17.43
N GLU A 49 -10.44 9.03 16.28
CA GLU A 49 -11.49 8.55 15.39
C GLU A 49 -12.27 7.49 16.15
N GLN A 50 -13.49 7.85 16.57
CA GLN A 50 -14.46 6.85 16.94
C GLN A 50 -14.74 6.00 15.70
N LEU A 51 -14.83 4.69 15.87
CA LEU A 51 -15.25 3.77 14.80
C LEU A 51 -16.67 4.16 14.34
N GLY A 52 -16.77 5.04 13.35
CA GLY A 52 -18.02 5.51 12.77
C GLY A 52 -17.86 6.73 11.86
N ASP A 53 -18.44 6.63 10.66
CA ASP A 53 -18.91 7.72 9.80
C ASP A 53 -17.92 8.63 9.05
N THR A 54 -16.80 8.12 8.56
CA THR A 54 -16.15 8.78 7.40
C THR A 54 -16.13 7.87 6.19
N ASN A 55 -17.02 8.18 5.23
CA ASN A 55 -16.97 7.78 3.82
C ASN A 55 -15.72 8.34 3.11
N ASP A 56 -14.57 8.34 3.79
CA ASP A 56 -13.35 8.81 3.19
C ASP A 56 -12.81 7.71 2.28
N LEU A 57 -12.77 8.01 0.99
CA LEU A 57 -12.08 7.21 -0.02
C LEU A 57 -10.57 7.07 0.27
N ARG A 58 -10.07 7.74 1.32
CA ARG A 58 -8.75 7.52 1.91
C ARG A 58 -8.74 6.12 2.53
N GLY A 59 -7.87 5.23 2.02
CA GLY A 59 -7.44 4.07 2.83
C GLY A 59 -6.96 4.52 4.20
N CYS A 60 -6.87 3.60 5.17
CA CYS A 60 -6.42 3.95 6.52
C CYS A 60 -5.11 4.73 6.43
N ILE A 61 -5.12 5.98 6.89
CA ILE A 61 -3.94 6.79 7.14
C ILE A 61 -4.04 7.15 8.63
N PHE A 62 -3.11 6.64 9.43
CA PHE A 62 -2.99 7.06 10.82
C PHE A 62 -1.74 7.91 10.95
N ASP A 63 -1.92 9.14 11.41
CA ASP A 63 -0.83 9.94 11.94
C ASP A 63 -0.59 9.46 13.39
N ILE A 64 0.42 8.61 13.56
CA ILE A 64 0.83 8.07 14.87
C ILE A 64 2.02 8.90 15.35
N TYR A 65 1.88 9.59 16.49
CA TYR A 65 3.01 10.23 17.14
C TYR A 65 3.73 9.21 18.00
N CYS A 66 4.99 8.95 17.67
CA CYS A 66 5.84 8.03 18.41
C CYS A 66 6.77 8.81 19.34
N VAL A 67 7.02 8.24 20.52
CA VAL A 67 8.08 8.67 21.43
C VAL A 67 9.00 7.49 21.69
N THR A 68 10.31 7.71 21.56
CA THR A 68 11.32 6.69 21.85
C THR A 68 11.72 6.66 23.34
N ASP A 69 12.44 5.63 23.73
CA ASP A 69 13.09 5.50 25.04
C ASP A 69 14.07 6.66 25.33
N ASP A 70 14.72 7.20 24.31
CA ASP A 70 15.61 8.37 24.37
C ASP A 70 14.91 9.74 24.15
N ASP A 71 13.59 9.79 24.33
CA ASP A 71 12.77 11.01 24.25
C ASP A 71 12.76 11.72 22.87
N LYS A 72 13.13 11.01 21.81
CA LYS A 72 12.94 11.50 20.44
C LYS A 72 11.51 11.30 19.99
N HIS A 73 11.04 12.25 19.20
CA HIS A 73 9.70 12.26 18.63
C HIS A 73 9.76 12.09 17.12
N PHE A 74 8.82 11.34 16.57
CA PHE A 74 8.59 11.23 15.13
C PHE A 74 7.14 10.85 14.84
N ILE A 75 6.76 10.95 13.58
CA ILE A 75 5.42 10.59 13.09
C ILE A 75 5.54 9.33 12.24
N VAL A 76 4.64 8.38 12.44
CA VAL A 76 4.43 7.24 11.54
C VAL A 76 3.09 7.40 10.83
N GLU A 77 3.11 7.28 9.52
CA GLU A 77 1.95 7.30 8.63
C GLU A 77 1.76 5.88 8.05
N MET A 78 0.75 5.14 8.48
CA MET A 78 0.51 3.77 7.96
C MET A 78 -0.52 3.75 6.84
N GLN A 79 -0.30 2.95 5.79
CA GLN A 79 -1.23 2.76 4.66
C GLN A 79 -1.35 1.31 4.25
N ASN A 80 -2.57 0.83 3.95
CA ASN A 80 -2.82 -0.56 3.59
C ASN A 80 -3.68 -0.79 2.33
N ARG A 81 -4.17 0.29 1.69
CA ARG A 81 -5.10 0.22 0.55
C ARG A 81 -4.42 0.70 -0.72
N TRP A 82 -4.54 -0.06 -1.80
CA TRP A 82 -4.08 0.40 -3.12
C TRP A 82 -4.89 1.62 -3.59
N VAL A 83 -4.27 2.47 -4.39
CA VAL A 83 -4.93 3.54 -5.13
C VAL A 83 -4.03 3.89 -6.32
N PRO A 84 -4.57 4.40 -7.44
CA PRO A 84 -3.75 4.90 -8.53
C PRO A 84 -2.77 5.99 -8.07
N PHE A 85 -1.56 5.98 -8.66
CA PHE A 85 -0.43 6.85 -8.31
C PHE A 85 0.01 6.68 -6.85
N PHE A 86 0.14 5.43 -6.42
CA PHE A 86 0.33 5.06 -5.02
C PHE A 86 1.56 5.75 -4.39
N VAL A 87 2.72 5.70 -5.05
CA VAL A 87 3.94 6.35 -4.57
C VAL A 87 3.78 7.87 -4.50
N ASN A 88 3.28 8.50 -5.55
CA ASN A 88 3.02 9.95 -5.55
C ASN A 88 2.05 10.38 -4.43
N ARG A 89 1.02 9.57 -4.14
CA ARG A 89 0.10 9.80 -3.04
C ARG A 89 0.78 9.66 -1.69
N SER A 90 1.63 8.63 -1.51
CA SER A 90 2.40 8.46 -0.28
C SER A 90 3.29 9.69 0.00
N ILE A 91 3.94 10.26 -1.02
CA ILE A 91 4.71 11.51 -0.94
C ILE A 91 3.82 12.70 -0.58
N TYR A 92 2.64 12.81 -1.21
CA TYR A 92 1.68 13.88 -0.90
C TYR A 92 1.19 13.83 0.56
N TYR A 93 0.88 12.64 1.08
CA TYR A 93 0.45 12.47 2.47
C TYR A 93 1.59 12.77 3.46
N ALA A 94 2.80 12.29 3.20
CA ALA A 94 3.99 12.65 4.00
C ALA A 94 4.21 14.16 4.03
N SER A 95 4.05 14.83 2.88
CA SER A 95 4.18 16.28 2.76
C SER A 95 3.11 17.02 3.59
N LYS A 96 1.87 16.51 3.62
CA LYS A 96 0.81 17.05 4.50
C LYS A 96 1.16 16.90 5.97
N ALA A 97 1.61 15.73 6.39
CA ALA A 97 2.04 15.46 7.76
C ALA A 97 3.16 16.42 8.17
N PHE A 98 4.15 16.61 7.29
CA PHE A 98 5.26 17.54 7.49
C PHE A 98 4.81 19.00 7.63
N VAL A 99 3.92 19.47 6.76
CA VAL A 99 3.35 20.83 6.83
C VAL A 99 2.52 21.02 8.10
N ALA A 100 1.78 20.00 8.54
CA ALA A 100 0.94 20.05 9.75
C ALA A 100 1.75 20.26 11.04
N GLN A 101 3.04 19.91 11.06
CA GLN A 101 3.93 20.19 12.19
C GLN A 101 4.16 21.69 12.40
N ARG A 102 3.96 22.52 11.36
CA ARG A 102 4.06 23.97 11.46
C ARG A 102 2.84 24.55 12.17
N LYS A 103 2.83 24.49 13.50
CA LYS A 103 1.84 25.22 14.30
C LYS A 103 2.21 26.70 14.34
N LYS A 104 1.23 27.59 14.12
CA LYS A 104 1.42 29.06 14.28
C LYS A 104 1.37 29.49 15.75
N PHE A 105 0.69 28.69 16.56
CA PHE A 105 0.47 28.91 17.98
C PHE A 105 0.66 27.57 18.72
N ASP A 106 1.14 27.61 19.95
CA ASP A 106 1.17 26.44 20.83
C ASP A 106 -0.23 26.18 21.41
N GLU A 107 -0.33 25.15 22.26
CA GLU A 107 -1.57 24.77 22.94
C GLU A 107 -2.12 25.87 23.87
N ALA A 108 -1.26 26.83 24.27
CA ALA A 108 -1.64 27.99 25.06
C ALA A 108 -2.03 29.22 24.20
N GLY A 109 -2.05 29.08 22.87
CA GLY A 109 -2.41 30.18 21.95
C GLY A 109 -1.29 31.21 21.78
N VAL A 110 -0.07 30.93 22.25
CA VAL A 110 1.09 31.81 22.10
C VAL A 110 1.75 31.52 20.76
N ARG A 111 2.13 32.59 20.04
CA ARG A 111 2.76 32.45 18.73
C ARG A 111 4.07 31.68 18.87
N THR A 112 4.16 30.53 18.23
CA THR A 112 5.34 29.69 18.29
C THR A 112 6.37 30.12 17.25
N ALA A 113 7.61 30.29 17.70
CA ALA A 113 8.76 30.41 16.82
C ALA A 113 9.25 29.01 16.41
N ILE A 114 8.39 28.17 15.79
CA ILE A 114 8.87 26.92 15.19
C ILE A 114 9.66 27.29 13.94
N LEU A 115 10.98 27.40 14.09
CA LEU A 115 11.95 27.73 13.04
C LEU A 115 12.20 26.52 12.11
N TYR A 116 11.14 25.86 11.64
CA TYR A 116 11.24 24.69 10.75
C TYR A 116 12.00 23.50 11.35
N GLN A 117 12.06 23.39 12.69
CA GLN A 117 12.62 22.23 13.39
C GLN A 117 11.58 21.11 13.41
N PHE A 118 11.51 20.37 12.31
CA PHE A 118 10.56 19.27 12.13
C PHE A 118 11.06 17.96 12.72
N VAL A 119 10.13 17.18 13.27
CA VAL A 119 10.35 15.77 13.61
C VAL A 119 10.27 14.91 12.35
N PRO A 120 10.99 13.78 12.27
CA PRO A 120 10.90 12.86 11.14
C PRO A 120 9.47 12.35 10.89
N VAL A 121 9.14 12.10 9.62
CA VAL A 121 7.92 11.42 9.19
C VAL A 121 8.31 10.13 8.46
N TYR A 122 7.82 9.01 8.97
CA TYR A 122 8.01 7.67 8.42
C TYR A 122 6.69 7.20 7.82
N VAL A 123 6.65 7.00 6.50
CA VAL A 123 5.50 6.40 5.83
C VAL A 123 5.71 4.90 5.73
N VAL A 124 4.79 4.10 6.28
CA VAL A 124 4.81 2.63 6.25
C VAL A 124 3.63 2.13 5.43
N CYS A 125 3.90 1.68 4.21
CA CYS A 125 2.90 1.14 3.30
C CYS A 125 2.90 -0.40 3.36
N ILE A 126 1.85 -1.00 3.90
CA ILE A 126 1.64 -2.46 3.95
C ILE A 126 0.77 -2.86 2.74
N MET A 127 1.41 -3.37 1.69
CA MET A 127 0.78 -3.57 0.39
C MET A 127 0.37 -5.04 0.21
N ASN A 128 -0.92 -5.35 0.42
CA ASN A 128 -1.50 -6.67 0.14
C ASN A 128 -1.95 -6.83 -1.33
N PHE A 129 -1.22 -6.21 -2.26
CA PHE A 129 -1.53 -6.20 -3.68
C PHE A 129 -0.23 -6.15 -4.47
N MET A 130 -0.24 -6.70 -5.68
CA MET A 130 0.93 -6.63 -6.56
C MET A 130 1.18 -5.17 -6.97
N PRO A 131 2.40 -4.64 -6.76
CA PRO A 131 2.77 -3.34 -7.31
C PRO A 131 2.66 -3.43 -8.83
N LYS A 132 1.83 -2.56 -9.42
CA LYS A 132 1.72 -2.45 -10.90
C LYS A 132 2.86 -1.62 -11.50
N GLU A 133 3.59 -0.88 -10.67
CA GLU A 133 4.64 0.05 -11.06
C GLU A 133 6.01 -0.54 -10.71
N HIS A 134 7.02 -0.28 -11.56
CA HIS A 134 8.41 -0.79 -11.43
C HIS A 134 9.16 -0.32 -10.17
N GLU A 135 8.49 0.43 -9.28
CA GLU A 135 9.08 1.14 -8.15
C GLU A 135 9.27 0.21 -6.93
N VAL A 136 8.43 -0.82 -6.78
CA VAL A 136 8.51 -1.81 -5.69
C VAL A 136 8.66 -3.21 -6.28
N THR A 137 9.88 -3.76 -6.20
CA THR A 137 10.26 -5.01 -6.88
C THR A 137 10.64 -6.13 -5.92
N LYS A 138 10.57 -5.88 -4.62
CA LYS A 138 10.91 -6.81 -3.53
C LYS A 138 10.00 -6.59 -2.34
N PHE A 139 10.05 -7.53 -1.39
CA PHE A 139 9.24 -7.48 -0.17
C PHE A 139 9.38 -6.15 0.59
N ARG A 140 10.60 -5.75 0.97
CA ARG A 140 10.86 -4.49 1.69
C ARG A 140 11.66 -3.52 0.82
N THR A 141 11.06 -2.38 0.51
CA THR A 141 11.72 -1.25 -0.17
C THR A 141 11.77 -0.06 0.77
N ASP A 142 12.98 0.41 1.05
CA ASP A 142 13.26 1.46 2.03
C ASP A 142 13.87 2.66 1.31
N VAL A 143 13.20 3.81 1.38
CA VAL A 143 13.50 5.01 0.58
C VAL A 143 13.74 6.20 1.51
N ALA A 144 14.87 6.89 1.32
CA ALA A 144 15.28 8.03 2.13
C ALA A 144 15.87 9.16 1.26
N LEU A 145 16.00 10.36 1.83
CA LEU A 145 16.60 11.51 1.17
C LEU A 145 18.14 11.42 1.23
N ARG A 146 18.77 11.20 0.07
CA ARG A 146 20.22 10.99 -0.05
C ARG A 146 20.87 11.95 -1.04
N GLU A 147 22.15 12.24 -0.83
CA GLU A 147 22.96 12.98 -1.78
C GLU A 147 23.29 12.08 -2.98
N LYS A 148 22.98 12.56 -4.19
CA LYS A 148 22.96 11.74 -5.42
C LYS A 148 24.31 11.13 -5.77
N SER A 149 25.42 11.82 -5.52
CA SER A 149 26.76 11.37 -5.95
C SER A 149 27.42 10.40 -4.97
N SER A 150 27.24 10.62 -3.67
CA SER A 150 27.88 9.88 -2.56
C SER A 150 26.98 8.82 -1.94
N ASP A 151 25.69 8.86 -2.25
CA ASP A 151 24.64 8.07 -1.59
C ASP A 151 24.56 8.32 -0.07
N SER A 152 25.21 9.38 0.43
CA SER A 152 25.21 9.72 1.84
C SER A 152 23.84 10.24 2.28
N MET A 153 23.45 9.99 3.53
CA MET A 153 22.19 10.48 4.08
C MET A 153 22.19 12.02 4.08
N PHE A 154 21.28 12.63 3.32
CA PHE A 154 21.14 14.07 3.27
C PHE A 154 20.22 14.58 4.38
N SER A 155 19.13 13.87 4.64
CA SER A 155 18.18 14.21 5.71
C SER A 155 17.40 12.99 6.17
N ASP A 156 17.20 12.87 7.49
CA ASP A 156 16.42 11.82 8.15
C ASP A 156 14.93 12.19 8.29
N LYS A 157 14.50 13.33 7.73
CA LYS A 157 13.18 13.90 8.00
C LYS A 157 12.02 13.24 7.26
N LEU A 158 12.31 12.52 6.19
CA LEU A 158 11.33 11.78 5.39
C LEU A 158 11.88 10.41 5.02
N ARG A 159 11.13 9.37 5.36
CA ARG A 159 11.44 7.98 4.99
C ARG A 159 10.17 7.25 4.56
N PHE A 160 10.26 6.45 3.51
CA PHE A 160 9.16 5.65 2.99
C PHE A 160 9.54 4.18 3.01
N ILE A 161 8.68 3.36 3.59
CA ILE A 161 8.89 1.92 3.75
C ILE A 161 7.71 1.22 3.09
N TYR A 162 7.97 0.59 1.94
CA TYR A 162 6.99 -0.20 1.20
C TYR A 162 7.20 -1.68 1.50
N LEU A 163 6.18 -2.30 2.10
CA LEU A 163 6.14 -3.71 2.48
C LEU A 163 5.17 -4.43 1.53
N SER A 164 5.69 -4.97 0.43
CA SER A 164 4.90 -5.69 -0.57
C SER A 164 4.76 -7.17 -0.22
N LEU A 165 3.63 -7.50 0.38
CA LEU A 165 3.33 -8.84 0.89
C LEU A 165 3.31 -9.95 -0.17
N PRO A 166 2.93 -9.71 -1.44
CA PRO A 166 3.06 -10.72 -2.48
C PRO A 166 4.49 -11.25 -2.67
N PHE A 167 5.51 -10.43 -2.39
CA PHE A 167 6.92 -10.84 -2.46
C PHE A 167 7.44 -11.48 -1.16
N PHE A 168 6.61 -11.62 -0.12
CA PHE A 168 6.98 -12.36 1.09
C PHE A 168 6.62 -13.84 0.92
N ASP A 169 7.62 -14.70 0.76
CA ASP A 169 7.46 -16.11 0.38
C ASP A 169 7.84 -17.10 1.51
N LYS A 170 8.26 -16.60 2.66
CA LYS A 170 8.65 -17.42 3.82
C LYS A 170 7.48 -18.22 4.41
N SER A 171 7.75 -19.47 4.79
CA SER A 171 6.86 -20.30 5.62
C SER A 171 6.86 -19.88 7.09
N GLU A 172 5.98 -20.49 7.90
CA GLU A 172 5.93 -20.25 9.36
C GLU A 172 7.27 -20.56 10.02
N GLU A 173 7.93 -21.66 9.61
CA GLU A 173 9.20 -22.12 10.17
C GLU A 173 10.39 -21.27 9.75
N GLU A 174 10.32 -20.64 8.58
CA GLU A 174 11.37 -19.76 8.03
C GLU A 174 11.33 -18.33 8.61
N CYS A 175 10.31 -18.02 9.41
CA CYS A 175 10.18 -16.75 10.11
C CYS A 175 11.02 -16.74 11.38
N GLU A 176 12.22 -16.16 11.30
CA GLU A 176 13.17 -16.12 12.41
C GLU A 176 12.97 -14.88 13.27
N THR A 177 12.87 -13.71 12.63
CA THR A 177 12.78 -12.41 13.31
C THR A 177 11.38 -12.08 13.78
N GLY A 178 11.27 -11.16 14.75
CA GLY A 178 9.96 -10.64 15.18
C GLY A 178 9.19 -9.99 14.03
N PHE A 179 9.90 -9.26 13.17
CA PHE A 179 9.33 -8.60 12.00
C PHE A 179 8.75 -9.61 11.00
N GLU A 180 9.49 -10.67 10.67
CA GLU A 180 9.01 -11.70 9.74
C GLU A 180 7.77 -12.42 10.29
N LYS A 181 7.75 -12.72 11.59
CA LYS A 181 6.59 -13.32 12.26
C LYS A 181 5.36 -12.42 12.17
N TRP A 182 5.52 -11.12 12.39
CA TRP A 182 4.44 -10.14 12.19
C TRP A 182 3.93 -10.14 10.76
N ILE A 183 4.83 -10.14 9.78
CA ILE A 183 4.46 -10.09 8.36
C ILE A 183 3.74 -11.37 7.93
N TYR A 184 4.21 -12.54 8.38
CA TYR A 184 3.54 -13.80 8.16
C TYR A 184 2.13 -13.79 8.75
N VAL A 185 2.00 -13.39 10.02
CA VAL A 185 0.70 -13.30 10.69
C VAL A 185 -0.23 -12.35 9.95
N LEU A 186 0.20 -11.13 9.62
CA LEU A 186 -0.64 -10.17 8.89
C LEU A 186 -1.07 -10.68 7.52
N LYS A 187 -0.17 -11.32 6.78
CA LYS A 187 -0.45 -11.84 5.43
C LYS A 187 -1.48 -12.97 5.43
N TYR A 188 -1.43 -13.85 6.43
CA TYR A 188 -2.25 -15.08 6.46
C TYR A 188 -3.37 -15.07 7.51
N MET A 189 -3.49 -14.02 8.34
CA MET A 189 -4.39 -13.97 9.51
C MET A 189 -5.80 -14.50 9.23
N GLU A 190 -6.42 -14.05 8.14
CA GLU A 190 -7.80 -14.37 7.78
C GLU A 190 -8.03 -15.87 7.53
N VAL A 191 -7.03 -16.58 7.03
CA VAL A 191 -7.13 -18.01 6.68
C VAL A 191 -6.58 -18.95 7.75
N LEU A 192 -6.02 -18.41 8.83
CA LEU A 192 -5.45 -19.21 9.92
C LEU A 192 -6.55 -19.74 10.86
N GLU A 193 -6.50 -21.04 11.18
CA GLU A 193 -7.33 -21.64 12.23
C GLU A 193 -6.80 -21.35 13.64
N ARG A 194 -5.47 -21.16 13.74
CA ARG A 194 -4.75 -20.81 14.96
C ARG A 194 -3.63 -19.85 14.62
N LEU A 195 -3.48 -18.76 15.39
CA LEU A 195 -2.32 -17.89 15.23
C LEU A 195 -1.01 -18.62 15.62
N PRO A 196 0.02 -18.56 14.76
CA PRO A 196 1.34 -19.09 15.05
C PRO A 196 2.06 -18.23 16.09
N PHE A 197 3.22 -18.69 16.55
CA PHE A 197 4.13 -17.96 17.45
C PHE A 197 3.58 -17.57 18.84
N THR A 198 2.32 -17.89 19.15
CA THR A 198 1.66 -17.62 20.45
C THR A 198 2.43 -18.20 21.65
N ALA A 199 3.04 -19.38 21.48
CA ALA A 199 3.90 -20.00 22.50
C ALA A 199 5.29 -19.36 22.59
N GLN A 200 5.74 -18.66 21.54
CA GLN A 200 7.08 -18.06 21.46
C GLN A 200 7.10 -16.62 22.03
N LYS A 201 6.06 -15.82 21.75
CA LYS A 201 6.00 -14.41 22.14
C LYS A 201 4.59 -14.09 22.66
N LYS A 202 4.49 -13.56 23.89
CA LYS A 202 3.21 -13.21 24.54
C LYS A 202 2.36 -12.24 23.71
N ILE A 203 2.99 -11.39 22.92
CA ILE A 203 2.30 -10.43 22.06
C ILE A 203 1.39 -11.13 21.03
N PHE A 204 1.79 -12.29 20.51
CA PHE A 204 0.97 -13.05 19.56
C PHE A 204 -0.19 -13.77 20.26
N ASP A 205 -0.06 -14.15 21.53
CA ASP A 205 -1.20 -14.61 22.34
C ASP A 205 -2.20 -13.48 22.62
N HIS A 206 -1.71 -12.27 22.90
CA HIS A 206 -2.58 -11.10 23.03
C HIS A 206 -3.31 -10.80 21.72
N LEU A 207 -2.58 -10.77 20.59
CA LEU A 207 -3.14 -10.62 19.25
C LEU A 207 -4.21 -11.68 18.97
N ALA A 208 -3.95 -12.95 19.30
CA ALA A 208 -4.90 -14.05 19.06
C ALA A 208 -6.23 -13.84 19.78
N LYS A 209 -6.22 -13.29 21.00
CA LYS A 209 -7.43 -12.99 21.76
C LYS A 209 -8.17 -11.78 21.19
N LEU A 210 -7.42 -10.77 20.78
CA LEU A 210 -7.98 -9.52 20.27
C LEU A 210 -8.59 -9.67 18.86
N ALA A 211 -7.96 -10.51 18.04
CA ALA A 211 -8.33 -10.72 16.64
C ALA A 211 -9.40 -11.79 16.43
N ASP A 212 -9.78 -12.57 17.45
CA ASP A 212 -10.77 -13.65 17.30
C ASP A 212 -12.17 -13.06 17.10
N VAL A 213 -12.78 -13.33 15.94
CA VAL A 213 -14.08 -12.75 15.57
C VAL A 213 -15.19 -13.15 16.55
N ARG A 214 -15.04 -14.27 17.26
CA ARG A 214 -16.02 -14.75 18.25
C ARG A 214 -16.02 -13.91 19.54
N CYS A 215 -15.00 -13.09 19.73
CA CYS A 215 -14.89 -12.17 20.86
C CYS A 215 -15.50 -10.79 20.56
N LEU A 216 -16.00 -10.56 19.33
CA LEU A 216 -16.66 -9.32 18.97
C LEU A 216 -18.06 -9.24 19.59
N SER A 217 -18.43 -8.06 20.08
CA SER A 217 -19.82 -7.72 20.37
C SER A 217 -20.65 -7.65 19.08
N SER A 218 -21.98 -7.69 19.19
CA SER A 218 -22.86 -7.58 18.02
C SER A 218 -22.64 -6.30 17.21
N GLU A 219 -22.37 -5.17 17.89
CA GLU A 219 -22.07 -3.89 17.23
C GLU A 219 -20.70 -3.92 16.51
N GLU A 220 -19.68 -4.50 17.15
CA GLU A 220 -18.37 -4.67 16.50
C GLU A 220 -18.44 -5.61 15.31
N GLN A 221 -19.23 -6.70 15.41
CA GLN A 221 -19.44 -7.65 14.33
C GLN A 221 -20.11 -6.97 13.12
N GLU A 222 -21.14 -6.16 13.35
CA GLU A 222 -21.82 -5.41 12.27
C GLU A 222 -20.85 -4.47 11.54
N LYS A 223 -20.07 -3.67 12.29
CA LYS A 223 -19.06 -2.78 11.70
C LYS A 223 -17.96 -3.55 10.96
N TYR A 224 -17.58 -4.72 11.47
CA TYR A 224 -16.60 -5.57 10.82
C TYR A 224 -17.15 -6.16 9.51
N ASP A 225 -18.39 -6.66 9.50
CA ASP A 225 -19.06 -7.21 8.32
C ASP A 225 -19.24 -6.13 7.23
N GLU A 226 -19.61 -4.90 7.61
CA GLU A 226 -19.67 -3.75 6.70
C GLU A 226 -18.29 -3.43 6.09
N SER A 227 -17.24 -3.48 6.91
CA SER A 227 -15.87 -3.23 6.48
C SER A 227 -15.31 -4.33 5.57
N ILE A 228 -15.74 -5.59 5.77
CA ILE A 228 -15.46 -6.70 4.85
C ILE A 228 -16.15 -6.45 3.52
N LYS A 229 -17.46 -6.15 3.53
CA LYS A 229 -18.22 -5.85 2.32
C LYS A 229 -17.60 -4.69 1.52
N ALA A 230 -17.20 -3.61 2.20
CA ALA A 230 -16.53 -2.49 1.55
C ALA A 230 -15.18 -2.88 0.92
N ALA A 231 -14.42 -3.78 1.56
CA ALA A 231 -13.19 -4.32 0.99
C ALA A 231 -13.48 -5.21 -0.24
N ASP A 232 -14.48 -6.08 -0.17
CA ASP A 232 -14.89 -6.95 -1.27
C ASP A 232 -15.38 -6.14 -2.48
N ASP A 233 -16.21 -5.12 -2.26
CA ASP A 233 -16.69 -4.21 -3.31
C ASP A 233 -15.50 -3.49 -3.98
N TYR A 234 -14.55 -3.03 -3.17
CA TYR A 234 -13.32 -2.40 -3.65
C TYR A 234 -12.47 -3.34 -4.52
N TYR A 235 -12.15 -4.55 -4.03
CA TYR A 235 -11.35 -5.52 -4.77
C TYR A 235 -12.09 -6.04 -6.01
N SER A 236 -13.40 -6.21 -5.94
CA SER A 236 -14.24 -6.58 -7.10
C SER A 236 -14.19 -5.51 -8.19
N GLY A 237 -14.27 -4.23 -7.81
CA GLY A 237 -14.12 -3.11 -8.74
C GLY A 237 -12.73 -3.06 -9.39
N LEU A 238 -11.67 -3.33 -8.62
CA LEU A 238 -10.31 -3.43 -9.16
C LEU A 238 -10.15 -4.60 -10.13
N TYR A 239 -10.70 -5.76 -9.79
CA TYR A 239 -10.64 -6.96 -10.60
C TYR A 239 -11.40 -6.76 -11.92
N GLY A 240 -12.62 -6.20 -11.85
CA GLY A 240 -13.39 -5.84 -13.05
C GLY A 240 -12.64 -4.88 -13.97
N SER A 241 -12.02 -3.84 -13.40
CA SER A 241 -11.19 -2.90 -14.17
C SER A 241 -9.96 -3.55 -14.80
N TYR A 242 -9.37 -4.55 -14.12
CA TYR A 242 -8.24 -5.31 -14.64
C TYR A 242 -8.66 -6.19 -15.83
N VAL A 243 -9.73 -6.97 -15.68
CA VAL A 243 -10.25 -7.85 -16.75
C VAL A 243 -10.65 -7.04 -17.97
N GLU A 244 -11.39 -5.94 -17.79
CA GLU A 244 -11.79 -5.07 -18.91
C GLU A 244 -10.56 -4.46 -19.61
N GLY A 245 -9.54 -4.07 -18.84
CA GLY A 245 -8.28 -3.55 -19.36
C GLY A 245 -7.52 -4.59 -20.19
N GLU A 246 -7.48 -5.84 -19.72
CA GLU A 246 -6.83 -6.96 -20.42
C GLU A 246 -7.57 -7.29 -21.73
N GLU A 247 -8.90 -7.39 -21.71
CA GLU A 247 -9.72 -7.62 -22.90
C GLU A 247 -9.54 -6.52 -23.96
N LYS A 248 -9.60 -5.25 -23.54
CA LYS A 248 -9.34 -4.11 -24.44
C LYS A 248 -7.91 -4.14 -24.99
N GLY A 249 -6.93 -4.50 -24.16
CA GLY A 249 -5.53 -4.64 -24.57
C GLY A 249 -5.35 -5.73 -25.63
N ILE A 250 -5.95 -6.90 -25.44
CA ILE A 250 -5.91 -8.01 -26.40
C ILE A 250 -6.60 -7.61 -27.70
N ALA A 251 -7.80 -6.99 -27.63
CA ALA A 251 -8.52 -6.55 -28.81
C ALA A 251 -7.73 -5.51 -29.62
N LYS A 252 -7.17 -4.50 -28.94
CA LYS A 252 -6.31 -3.48 -29.57
C LYS A 252 -5.05 -4.09 -30.17
N GLY A 253 -4.38 -4.99 -29.45
CA GLY A 253 -3.17 -5.67 -29.94
C GLY A 253 -3.43 -6.56 -31.16
N ARG A 254 -4.60 -7.22 -31.23
CA ARG A 254 -5.02 -7.97 -32.41
C ARG A 254 -5.24 -7.04 -33.61
N ALA A 255 -5.98 -5.94 -33.42
CA ALA A 255 -6.23 -4.97 -34.49
C ALA A 255 -4.92 -4.32 -35.00
N GLU A 256 -4.03 -3.90 -34.10
CA GLU A 256 -2.72 -3.35 -34.46
C GLU A 256 -1.84 -4.40 -35.18
N GLY A 257 -1.89 -5.67 -34.74
CA GLY A 257 -1.17 -6.77 -35.37
C GLY A 257 -1.68 -7.11 -36.76
N GLU A 258 -3.00 -7.11 -36.97
CA GLU A 258 -3.63 -7.29 -38.28
C GLU A 258 -3.28 -6.15 -39.24
N LEU A 259 -3.35 -4.90 -38.78
CA LEU A 259 -2.95 -3.73 -39.55
C LEU A 259 -1.45 -3.80 -39.93
N SER A 260 -0.58 -4.11 -38.97
CA SER A 260 0.87 -4.22 -39.22
C SER A 260 1.22 -5.32 -40.23
N LYS A 261 0.55 -6.47 -40.15
CA LYS A 261 0.67 -7.53 -41.17
C LYS A 261 0.16 -7.06 -42.53
N GLY A 262 -1.01 -6.42 -42.57
CA GLY A 262 -1.58 -5.85 -43.79
C GLY A 262 -0.64 -4.85 -44.46
N LEU A 263 -0.03 -3.95 -43.68
CA LEU A 263 0.96 -2.98 -44.16
C LEU A 263 2.23 -3.65 -44.69
N THR A 264 2.68 -4.72 -44.04
CA THR A 264 3.84 -5.50 -44.51
C THR A 264 3.54 -6.16 -45.86
N VAL A 265 2.35 -6.75 -46.01
CA VAL A 265 1.91 -7.31 -47.30
C VAL A 265 1.79 -6.21 -48.36
N ALA A 266 1.16 -5.08 -48.04
CA ALA A 266 1.02 -3.95 -48.95
C ALA A 266 2.38 -3.41 -49.46
N ARG A 267 3.39 -3.31 -48.58
CA ARG A 267 4.78 -2.95 -48.99
C ARG A 267 5.36 -3.92 -50.00
N ASN A 268 5.18 -5.22 -49.79
CA ASN A 268 5.69 -6.24 -50.70
C ASN A 268 4.98 -6.17 -52.07
N LEU A 269 3.67 -5.94 -52.09
CA LEU A 269 2.90 -5.79 -53.33
C LEU A 269 3.30 -4.52 -54.10
N LEU A 270 3.55 -3.41 -53.40
CA LEU A 270 4.10 -2.18 -54.00
C LEU A 270 5.44 -2.46 -54.68
N ALA A 271 6.35 -3.18 -54.01
CA ALA A 271 7.65 -3.54 -54.57
C ALA A 271 7.54 -4.44 -55.82
N MET A 272 6.45 -5.18 -55.96
CA MET A 272 6.13 -5.99 -57.15
C MET A 272 5.47 -5.18 -58.28
N GLY A 273 5.27 -3.87 -58.11
CA GLY A 273 4.71 -2.98 -59.13
C GLY A 273 3.18 -3.01 -59.24
N MET A 274 2.46 -3.52 -58.24
CA MET A 274 0.99 -3.45 -58.22
C MET A 274 0.48 -2.03 -58.00
N SER A 275 -0.65 -1.70 -58.62
CA SER A 275 -1.28 -0.38 -58.46
C SER A 275 -1.91 -0.23 -57.08
N TRP A 276 -2.12 1.02 -56.66
CA TRP A 276 -2.72 1.33 -55.36
C TRP A 276 -4.11 0.72 -55.16
N SER A 277 -4.93 0.76 -56.22
CA SER A 277 -6.24 0.11 -56.24
C SER A 277 -6.18 -1.41 -56.06
N GLN A 278 -5.19 -2.09 -56.66
CA GLN A 278 -5.02 -3.53 -56.52
C GLN A 278 -4.58 -3.91 -55.11
N ILE A 279 -3.73 -3.10 -54.49
CA ILE A 279 -3.23 -3.36 -53.13
C ILE A 279 -4.34 -3.20 -52.10
N MET A 280 -5.14 -2.14 -52.19
CA MET A 280 -6.33 -1.97 -51.35
C MET A 280 -7.29 -3.16 -51.47
N GLN A 281 -7.50 -3.66 -52.71
CA GLN A 281 -8.36 -4.82 -52.94
C GLN A 281 -7.81 -6.13 -52.34
N ILE A 282 -6.49 -6.33 -52.38
CA ILE A 282 -5.84 -7.56 -51.88
C ILE A 282 -5.70 -7.55 -50.36
N THR A 283 -5.29 -6.44 -49.76
CA THR A 283 -5.04 -6.36 -48.31
C THR A 283 -6.29 -6.00 -47.52
N GLY A 284 -7.34 -5.49 -48.19
CA GLY A 284 -8.54 -4.98 -47.54
C GLY A 284 -8.29 -3.69 -46.74
N LEU A 285 -7.11 -3.08 -46.87
CA LEU A 285 -6.75 -1.84 -46.19
C LEU A 285 -7.35 -0.64 -46.91
N THR A 286 -7.78 0.34 -46.12
CA THR A 286 -8.27 1.63 -46.61
C THR A 286 -7.12 2.50 -47.11
N GLU A 287 -7.44 3.51 -47.91
CA GLU A 287 -6.44 4.48 -48.40
C GLU A 287 -5.75 5.19 -47.23
N GLU A 288 -6.48 5.50 -46.16
CA GLU A 288 -5.93 6.14 -44.96
C GLU A 288 -4.93 5.26 -44.22
N GLU A 289 -5.23 3.96 -44.09
CA GLU A 289 -4.32 3.00 -43.47
C GLU A 289 -3.06 2.81 -44.31
N LEU A 290 -3.13 2.93 -45.63
CA LEU A 290 -1.99 2.80 -46.54
C LEU A 290 -1.15 4.08 -46.68
N LYS A 291 -1.63 5.26 -46.24
CA LYS A 291 -0.88 6.53 -46.27
C LYS A 291 0.57 6.44 -45.77
N PRO A 292 0.92 5.67 -44.71
CA PRO A 292 2.29 5.53 -44.24
C PRO A 292 3.26 4.83 -45.20
N LEU A 293 2.77 4.27 -46.31
CA LEU A 293 3.56 3.57 -47.34
C LEU A 293 3.85 4.43 -48.57
N HIS A 294 3.29 5.65 -48.63
CA HIS A 294 3.49 6.60 -49.71
C HIS A 294 4.78 7.42 -49.55
#